data_AF-A0A359H7I0-F1
#
_entry.id   AF-A0A359H7I0-F1
#
_cell.length_a   1.000
_cell.length_b   1.000
_cell.length_c   1.000
_cell.angle_alpha   90.00
_cell.angle_beta   90.00
_cell.angle_gamma   90.00
#
_symmetry.space_group_name_H-M   'P 1'
#
loop_
_entity.id
_entity.type
_entity.pdbx_description
1 polymer ?
#
loop_
_entity_poly.entity_id
_entity_poly.type
_entity_poly.pdbx_seq_one_letter_code
_entity_poly.pdbx_strand_id
1 'polypeptide(L)' 'MSTKEIAIRSIQELPEDATWEDIQERINFIAGVRKGLRELDEGKGIPHERVREEFREWLSN' A
#
# COMPACT_ATOMS: atom_id res chain seq x y z
N MET A 1 -13.33 -10.50 8.41
CA MET A 1 -13.95 -9.40 7.64
C MET A 1 -13.68 -9.61 6.16
N SER A 2 -14.69 -9.41 5.34
CA SER A 2 -14.60 -9.40 3.89
C SER A 2 -13.84 -8.18 3.38
N THR A 3 -13.36 -8.24 2.13
CA THR A 3 -12.74 -7.10 1.44
C THR A 3 -13.66 -5.88 1.42
N LYS A 4 -14.97 -6.09 1.25
CA LYS A 4 -15.98 -5.02 1.25
C LYS A 4 -16.06 -4.30 2.59
N GLU A 5 -16.11 -5.04 3.69
CA GLU A 5 -16.18 -4.45 5.04
C GLU A 5 -14.93 -3.62 5.35
N ILE A 6 -13.76 -4.08 4.93
CA ILE A 6 -12.50 -3.37 5.14
C ILE A 6 -12.47 -2.07 4.32
N ALA A 7 -12.90 -2.13 3.05
CA ALA A 7 -12.96 -0.95 2.20
C ALA A 7 -13.89 0.12 2.80
N ILE A 8 -15.11 -0.27 3.20
CA ILE A 8 -16.08 0.64 3.82
C ILE A 8 -15.50 1.29 5.07
N ARG A 9 -14.94 0.48 5.99
CA ARG A 9 -14.33 1.00 7.21
C ARG A 9 -13.19 1.97 6.93
N SER A 10 -12.34 1.65 5.96
CA SER A 10 -11.21 2.53 5.61
C SER A 10 -11.63 3.88 5.02
N ILE A 11 -12.80 3.92 4.37
CA ILE A 11 -13.41 5.15 3.87
C ILE A 11 -14.05 5.94 5.02
N GLN A 12 -14.70 5.25 5.96
CA GLN A 12 -15.29 5.89 7.15
C GLN A 12 -14.26 6.55 8.09
N GLU A 13 -12.99 6.17 7.99
CA GLU A 13 -11.88 6.76 8.74
C GLU A 13 -11.30 8.02 8.05
N LEU A 14 -11.78 8.39 6.85
CA LEU A 14 -11.39 9.63 6.18
C LEU A 14 -12.11 10.85 6.78
N PRO A 15 -11.54 12.07 6.66
CA PRO A 15 -12.23 13.30 6.99
C PRO A 15 -13.56 13.46 6.22
N GLU A 16 -14.52 14.18 6.81
CA GLU A 16 -15.83 14.45 6.20
C GLU A 16 -15.74 15.28 4.91
N ASP A 17 -14.67 16.07 4.74
CA ASP A 17 -14.37 16.86 3.54
C ASP A 17 -13.49 16.11 2.53
N ALA A 18 -13.27 14.80 2.71
CA ALA A 18 -12.50 13.98 1.79
C ALA A 18 -13.09 14.01 0.38
N THR A 19 -12.20 14.18 -0.59
CA THR A 19 -12.53 14.22 -2.02
C THR A 19 -12.64 12.80 -2.60
N TRP A 20 -13.11 12.72 -3.85
CA TRP A 20 -13.09 11.46 -4.59
C TRP A 20 -11.67 10.95 -4.79
N GLU A 21 -10.72 11.85 -4.98
CA GLU A 21 -9.30 11.56 -5.11
C GLU A 21 -8.74 10.93 -3.83
N ASP A 22 -9.09 11.45 -2.65
CA ASP A 22 -8.69 10.89 -1.36
C ASP A 22 -9.23 9.48 -1.15
N ILE A 23 -10.51 9.25 -1.50
CA ILE A 23 -11.15 7.93 -1.43
C ILE A 23 -10.43 6.96 -2.37
N GLN A 24 -10.14 7.37 -3.61
CA GLN A 24 -9.43 6.56 -4.58
C GLN A 24 -8.02 6.21 -4.09
N GLU A 25 -7.28 7.19 -3.58
CA GLU A 25 -5.93 6.97 -3.03
C GLU A 25 -5.98 5.98 -1.86
N ARG A 26 -6.91 6.15 -0.92
CA ARG A 26 -7.08 5.23 0.22
C ARG A 26 -7.28 3.78 -0.25
N ILE A 27 -8.15 3.57 -1.24
CA ILE A 27 -8.43 2.23 -1.77
C ILE A 27 -7.21 1.65 -2.49
N ASN A 28 -6.56 2.44 -3.33
CA ASN A 28 -5.36 2.02 -4.07
C ASN A 28 -4.21 1.67 -3.13
N PHE A 29 -3.99 2.47 -2.08
CA PHE A 29 -2.98 2.22 -1.06
C PHE A 29 -3.20 0.89 -0.36
N ILE A 30 -4.42 0.64 0.16
CA ILE A 30 -4.74 -0.61 0.85
C ILE A 30 -4.61 -1.81 -0.09
N ALA A 31 -5.06 -1.68 -1.34
CA ALA A 31 -4.93 -2.72 -2.35
C ALA A 31 -3.47 -3.05 -2.64
N GLY A 32 -2.61 -2.03 -2.76
CA GLY A 32 -1.17 -2.15 -2.96
C GLY A 32 -0.48 -2.87 -1.80
N VAL A 33 -0.74 -2.46 -0.55
CA VAL A 33 -0.17 -3.11 0.64
C VAL A 33 -0.58 -4.59 0.69
N ARG A 34 -1.87 -4.90 0.48
CA ARG A 34 -2.36 -6.28 0.47
C ARG A 34 -1.71 -7.11 -0.63
N LYS A 35 -1.45 -6.52 -1.79
CA LYS A 35 -0.73 -7.18 -2.89
C LYS A 35 0.69 -7.51 -2.47
N GLY A 36 1.44 -6.54 -1.93
CA GLY A 36 2.80 -6.75 -1.48
C GLY A 36 2.91 -7.84 -0.39
N LEU A 37 1.97 -7.88 0.56
CA LEU A 37 1.92 -8.94 1.57
C LEU A 37 1.72 -10.33 0.95
N ARG A 38 0.81 -10.47 -0.01
CA ARG A 38 0.63 -11.74 -0.73
C ARG A 38 1.87 -12.14 -1.52
N GLU A 39 2.52 -11.19 -2.18
CA GLU A 39 3.76 -11.45 -2.92
C GLU A 39 4.88 -11.90 -1.97
N LEU A 40 4.94 -11.35 -0.76
CA LEU A 40 5.88 -11.79 0.26
C LEU A 40 5.60 -13.23 0.74
N ASP A 41 4.33 -13.56 1.01
CA ASP A 41 3.91 -14.92 1.37
C ASP A 41 4.22 -15.94 0.27
N GLU A 42 4.17 -15.51 -1.00
CA GLU A 42 4.55 -16.29 -2.18
C GLU A 42 6.07 -16.37 -2.43
N GLY A 43 6.89 -15.75 -1.56
CA GLY A 43 8.36 -15.76 -1.68
C GLY A 43 8.92 -14.83 -2.76
N LYS A 44 8.12 -13.86 -3.25
CA LYS A 44 8.54 -12.88 -4.27
C LYS A 44 9.23 -11.64 -3.69
N GLY A 45 9.51 -11.64 -2.38
CA GLY A 45 10.30 -10.59 -1.74
C GLY A 45 11.73 -10.53 -2.28
N ILE A 46 12.40 -9.41 -2.03
CA ILE A 46 13.82 -9.24 -2.35
C ILE A 46 14.67 -9.21 -1.08
N PRO A 47 15.94 -9.66 -1.13
CA PRO A 47 16.86 -9.54 -0.01
C PRO A 47 17.11 -8.09 0.40
N HIS A 48 17.39 -7.88 1.68
CA HIS A 48 17.65 -6.55 2.26
C HIS A 48 18.82 -5.83 1.60
N GLU A 49 19.84 -6.58 1.18
CA GLU A 49 21.03 -6.06 0.49
C GLU A 49 20.66 -5.37 -0.82
N ARG A 50 19.73 -5.96 -1.59
CA ARG A 50 19.24 -5.38 -2.84
C ARG A 50 18.49 -4.07 -2.60
N VAL A 51 17.66 -4.03 -1.55
CA VAL A 51 16.95 -2.79 -1.15
C VAL A 51 17.94 -1.68 -0.82
N ARG A 52 19.04 -1.98 -0.12
CA ARG A 52 20.08 -0.99 0.21
C ARG A 52 20.78 -0.41 -1.02
N GLU A 53 20.97 -1.22 -2.06
CA GLU A 53 21.56 -0.78 -3.33
C GLU A 53 20.62 0.18 -4.07
N GLU A 54 19.35 -0.19 -4.22
CA GLU A 54 18.33 0.65 -4.88
C GLU A 54 18.13 1.99 -4.16
N PHE A 55 18.10 1.99 -2.82
CA PHE A 55 17.98 3.23 -2.03
C PHE A 55 19.20 4.15 -2.17
N ARG A 56 20.40 3.60 -2.36
CA ARG A 56 21.60 4.40 -2.57
C ARG A 56 21.48 5.22 -3.86
N GLU A 57 20.97 4.62 -4.92
CA GLU A 57 20.74 5.32 -6.20
C GLU A 57 19.71 6.45 -6.04
N TRP A 58 18.62 6.18 -5.32
CA TRP A 58 17.57 7.18 -5.10
C TRP A 58 18.02 8.38 -4.27
N LEU A 59 18.78 8.14 -3.20
CA LEU A 59 19.25 9.18 -2.28
C LEU A 59 20.50 9.94 -2.77
N SER A 60 21.08 9.52 -3.89
CA SER A 60 22.23 10.19 -4.51
C SER A 60 21.84 11.26 -5.54
N ASN A 61 20.53 11.44 -5.79
CA ASN A 61 19.95 12.54 -6.58
C ASN A 61 19.45 13.66 -5.66
#